data_AF-A0A930UX90-F1
#
_entry.id   AF-A0A930UX90-F1
#
_cell.length_a   1.000
_cell.length_b   1.000
_cell.length_c   1.000
_cell.angle_alpha   90.00
_cell.angle_beta   90.00
_cell.angle_gamma   90.00
#
_symmetry.space_group_name_H-M   'P 1'
#
loop_
_entity.id
_entity.type
_entity.pdbx_description
1 polymer ?
#
loop_
_entity_poly.entity_id
_entity_poly.type
_entity_poly.pdbx_seq_one_letter_code
_entity_poly.pdbx_strand_id
1 'polypeptide(L)' 'MRQTTFLMRRTTGTRHHCTAAPTGLAADNSGTNTVISGKAEPNSKVVIDGKEYPVNAAGDFSADLGKN' A
#
# COMPACT_ATOMS: atom_id res chain seq x y z
N MET A 1 22.85 -38.09 28.78
CA MET A 1 22.17 -38.02 27.47
C MET A 1 20.79 -37.44 27.73
N ARG A 2 20.35 -36.26 27.26
CA ARG A 2 20.44 -35.66 25.92
C ARG A 2 20.53 -34.14 26.06
N GLN A 3 21.46 -33.51 25.36
CA GLN A 3 21.42 -32.09 25.06
C GLN A 3 20.13 -31.78 24.29
N THR A 4 19.46 -30.68 24.61
CA THR A 4 18.54 -30.03 23.67
C THR A 4 18.90 -28.56 23.66
N THR A 5 19.93 -28.26 22.88
CA THR A 5 20.31 -26.91 22.48
C THR A 5 19.10 -26.29 21.79
N PHE A 6 18.41 -25.38 22.48
CA PHE A 6 17.33 -24.62 21.90
C PHE A 6 17.95 -23.59 20.95
N LEU A 7 18.11 -23.98 19.69
CA LEU A 7 18.63 -23.09 18.66
C LEU A 7 17.51 -22.10 18.31
N MET A 8 17.42 -21.01 19.08
CA MET A 8 16.55 -19.89 18.76
C MET A 8 17.15 -19.17 17.54
N ARG A 9 16.92 -19.73 16.35
CA ARG A 9 17.09 -19.03 15.09
C ARG A 9 16.07 -17.89 15.12
N ARG A 10 16.47 -16.73 15.62
CA ARG A 10 15.85 -15.47 15.25
C ARG A 10 16.11 -15.31 13.76
N THR A 11 15.27 -15.98 12.97
CA THR A 11 15.02 -15.56 11.60
C THR A 11 14.62 -14.11 11.74
N THR A 12 15.45 -13.22 11.22
CA THR A 12 15.06 -11.87 10.88
C THR A 12 13.83 -12.04 10.00
N GLY A 13 12.66 -12.07 10.63
CA GLY A 13 11.38 -12.06 9.96
C GLY A 13 11.35 -10.69 9.32
N THR A 14 11.81 -10.67 8.07
CA THR A 14 11.17 -9.94 6.98
C THR A 14 10.05 -9.12 7.56
N ARG A 15 10.27 -7.80 7.70
CA ARG A 15 9.16 -6.86 7.86
C ARG A 15 8.11 -7.40 6.93
N HIS A 16 7.01 -7.85 7.51
CA HIS A 16 5.90 -8.29 6.72
C HIS A 16 5.78 -7.19 5.66
N HIS A 17 5.89 -7.56 4.39
CA HIS A 17 5.11 -6.86 3.38
C HIS A 17 3.66 -7.08 3.83
N CYS A 18 3.30 -6.40 4.92
CA CYS A 18 1.98 -5.95 5.21
C CYS A 18 1.74 -5.17 3.95
N THR A 19 0.98 -5.77 3.04
CA THR A 19 0.32 -5.15 1.91
C THR A 19 -0.25 -3.86 2.46
N ALA A 20 0.56 -2.80 2.43
CA ALA A 20 0.32 -1.65 3.27
C ALA A 20 -0.89 -1.00 2.64
N ALA A 21 -2.00 -1.00 3.38
CA ALA A 21 -3.14 -0.17 3.03
C ALA A 21 -2.58 1.21 2.69
N PRO A 22 -3.10 1.86 1.63
CA PRO A 22 -2.54 3.12 1.17
C PRO A 22 -2.44 4.09 2.35
N THR A 23 -1.22 4.54 2.60
CA THR A 23 -0.89 5.46 3.68
C THR A 23 -1.05 6.90 3.18
N GLY A 24 -1.45 7.81 4.07
CA GLY A 24 -1.69 9.20 3.67
C GLY A 24 -2.80 9.33 2.62
N LEU A 25 -3.81 8.45 2.68
CA LEU A 25 -4.96 8.51 1.79
C LEU A 25 -5.72 9.83 2.02
N ALA A 26 -5.78 10.65 0.99
CA ALA A 26 -6.50 11.91 0.97
C ALA A 26 -7.48 11.92 -0.19
N ALA A 27 -8.73 12.27 0.10
CA ALA A 27 -9.76 12.51 -0.90
C ALA A 27 -10.05 14.01 -0.92
N ASP A 28 -9.69 14.67 -2.02
CA ASP A 28 -10.05 16.06 -2.27
C ASP A 28 -11.31 16.08 -3.14
N ASN A 29 -12.38 16.65 -2.58
CA ASN A 29 -13.62 16.87 -3.31
C ASN A 29 -13.70 18.34 -3.70
N SER A 30 -13.19 18.64 -4.89
CA SER A 30 -13.30 19.99 -5.46
C SER A 30 -14.57 20.05 -6.31
N GLY A 31 -15.70 20.32 -5.65
CA GLY A 31 -17.01 20.46 -6.28
C GLY A 31 -17.57 19.13 -6.78
N THR A 32 -17.65 18.98 -8.11
CA THR A 32 -18.13 17.73 -8.76
C THR A 32 -17.03 16.69 -8.92
N ASN A 33 -15.76 17.07 -8.79
CA ASN A 33 -14.63 16.19 -9.06
C ASN A 33 -14.06 15.59 -7.77
N THR A 34 -13.92 14.27 -7.71
CA THR A 34 -13.27 13.57 -6.59
C THR A 34 -11.88 13.12 -7.01
N VAL A 35 -10.86 13.65 -6.35
CA VAL A 35 -9.47 13.22 -6.55
C VAL A 35 -9.02 12.45 -5.31
N ILE A 36 -8.59 11.20 -5.51
CA ILE A 36 -8.04 10.36 -4.44
C ILE A 36 -6.54 10.22 -4.66
N SER A 37 -5.77 10.56 -3.64
CA SER A 37 -4.31 10.46 -3.66
C SER A 37 -3.81 9.74 -2.41
N GLY A 38 -2.62 9.15 -2.51
CA GLY A 38 -1.99 8.50 -1.36
C GLY A 38 -0.69 7.81 -1.72
N LYS A 39 -0.14 7.11 -0.72
CA LYS A 39 1.09 6.32 -0.82
C LYS A 39 0.79 4.83 -0.71
N ALA A 40 1.22 4.05 -1.68
CA ALA A 40 1.16 2.59 -1.72
C ALA A 40 2.54 2.00 -2.05
N GLU A 41 2.63 0.67 -2.13
CA GLU A 41 3.90 0.02 -2.51
C GLU A 41 4.34 0.42 -3.92
N PRO A 42 5.61 0.83 -4.11
CA PRO A 42 6.13 1.17 -5.44
C PRO A 42 5.93 0.04 -6.44
N ASN A 43 5.54 0.38 -7.67
CA ASN A 43 5.24 -0.59 -8.73
C ASN A 43 4.04 -1.52 -8.42
N SER A 44 3.21 -1.17 -7.43
CA SER A 44 1.95 -1.85 -7.15
C SER A 44 0.78 -1.21 -7.91
N LYS A 45 -0.43 -1.72 -7.68
CA LYS A 45 -1.68 -1.20 -8.23
C LYS A 45 -2.68 -0.93 -7.11
N VAL A 46 -3.39 0.18 -7.21
CA VAL A 46 -4.48 0.54 -6.31
C VAL A 46 -5.80 0.45 -7.08
N VAL A 47 -6.82 -0.14 -6.46
CA VAL A 47 -8.16 -0.22 -7.06
C VAL A 47 -9.05 0.83 -6.40
N ILE A 48 -9.63 1.71 -7.20
CA ILE A 48 -10.53 2.77 -6.75
C ILE A 48 -11.77 2.71 -7.62
N ASP A 49 -12.92 2.48 -6.99
CA ASP A 49 -14.21 2.31 -7.69
C ASP A 49 -14.14 1.24 -8.81
N GLY A 50 -13.44 0.13 -8.55
CA GLY A 50 -13.24 -0.95 -9.51
C GLY A 50 -12.25 -0.66 -10.65
N LYS A 51 -11.67 0.54 -10.72
CA LYS A 51 -10.63 0.91 -11.69
C LYS A 51 -9.23 0.74 -11.08
N GLU A 52 -8.32 0.12 -11.82
CA GLU A 52 -6.92 -0.03 -11.42
C GLU A 52 -6.11 1.22 -11.78
N TYR A 53 -5.38 1.76 -10.79
CA TYR A 53 -4.44 2.87 -10.94
C TYR A 53 -3.03 2.40 -10.57
N PRO A 54 -2.04 2.53 -11.47
CA PRO A 54 -0.67 2.13 -11.18
C PRO A 54 -0.02 3.09 -10.17
N VAL A 55 0.77 2.54 -9.26
CA VAL A 55 1.57 3.29 -8.29
C VAL A 55 2.95 3.56 -8.89
N ASN A 56 3.42 4.80 -8.78
CA ASN A 56 4.74 5.15 -9.30
C ASN A 56 5.89 4.50 -8.49
N ALA A 57 7.13 4.63 -8.95
CA ALA A 57 8.30 4.10 -8.27
C ALA A 57 8.61 4.76 -6.90
N ALA A 58 8.00 5.91 -6.61
CA ALA A 58 8.07 6.60 -5.31
C ALA A 58 6.93 6.22 -4.35
N GLY A 59 6.06 5.31 -4.78
CA GLY A 59 4.89 4.87 -4.01
C GLY A 59 3.70 5.83 -4.08
N ASP A 60 3.73 6.93 -4.84
CA ASP A 60 2.56 7.80 -4.99
C ASP A 60 1.58 7.28 -6.04
N PHE A 61 0.30 7.42 -5.74
CA PHE A 61 -0.77 7.30 -6.72
C PHE A 61 -1.71 8.51 -6.63
N SER A 62 -2.32 8.86 -7.75
CA SER A 62 -3.37 9.86 -7.86
C SER A 62 -4.40 9.38 -8.86
N ALA A 63 -5.66 9.39 -8.46
CA ALA A 63 -6.79 8.96 -9.25
C ALA A 63 -7.83 10.07 -9.28
N ASP A 64 -8.08 10.56 -10.48
CA ASP A 64 -9.22 11.42 -10.79
C ASP A 64 -10.41 10.51 -11.10
N LEU A 65 -11.45 10.58 -10.26
CA LEU A 65 -12.68 9.81 -10.45
C LEU A 65 -13.68 10.52 -11.38
N GLY A 66 -13.38 11.74 -11.81
CA GLY A 66 -14.25 12.55 -12.65
C GLY A 66 -15.49 13.06 -11.93
N LYS A 67 -16.34 13.75 -12.68
CA LYS A 67 -17.61 14.28 -12.17
C LYS A 67 -18.63 13.16 -11.95
N ASN A 68 -19.18 13.07 -10.75
CA ASN A 68 -20.38 12.27 -10.47
C ASN A 68 -21.65 13.01 -10.95
#